data_AF-A0A8M8V3J0-F1
#
_entry.id   AF-A0A8M8V3J0-F1
#
_cell.length_a   1.000
_cell.length_b   1.000
_cell.length_c   1.000
_cell.angle_alpha   90.00
_cell.angle_beta   90.00
_cell.angle_gamma   90.00
#
_symmetry.space_group_name_H-M   'P 1'
#
loop_
_entity.id
_entity.type
_entity.pdbx_description
1 polymer ?
#
loop_
_entity_poly.entity_id
_entity_poly.type
_entity_poly.pdbx_seq_one_letter_code
_entity_poly.pdbx_strand_id
1 'polypeptide(L)'
;MGFRRIWSLICVGAALLVWLSSPTGVTAGDIVHDDDSAPKKPGCENDFVLVKVQTWVNGVEDEEFVGVGARFGTTIVSKEKNANQSRLSLSDPRDCCGPAKKKFAGDVIMVDRGNCKFTTKANFAEAAGASAVLIINNQRELYKMVCEPDETD
;
A
#
# COMPACT_ATOMS: atom_id res chain seq x y z
N MET A 1 44.71 -40.67 25.79
CA MET A 1 43.78 -39.74 26.46
C MET A 1 43.68 -38.33 25.82
N GLY A 2 44.59 -37.93 24.91
CA GLY A 2 44.54 -36.59 24.28
C GLY A 2 43.50 -36.42 23.17
N PHE A 3 43.28 -37.44 22.34
CA PHE A 3 42.41 -37.33 21.15
C PHE A 3 40.93 -37.05 21.48
N ARG A 4 40.41 -37.66 22.56
CA ARG A 4 39.02 -37.47 23.03
C ARG A 4 38.78 -36.06 23.58
N ARG A 5 39.79 -35.46 24.22
CA ARG A 5 39.72 -34.08 24.74
C ARG A 5 39.78 -33.04 23.62
N ILE A 6 40.63 -33.26 22.62
CA ILE A 6 40.74 -32.38 21.44
C ILE A 6 39.42 -32.38 20.66
N TRP A 7 38.82 -33.56 20.43
CA TRP A 7 37.52 -33.66 19.75
C TRP A 7 36.41 -32.93 20.52
N SER A 8 36.34 -33.11 21.85
CA SER A 8 35.36 -32.38 22.67
C SER A 8 35.51 -30.86 22.59
N LEU A 9 36.74 -30.34 22.58
CA LEU A 9 36.98 -28.90 22.45
C LEU A 9 36.56 -28.36 21.08
N ILE A 10 36.80 -29.12 20.01
CA ILE A 10 36.36 -28.75 18.65
C ILE A 10 34.84 -28.73 18.57
N CYS A 11 34.15 -29.74 19.12
CA CYS A 11 32.68 -29.78 19.14
C CYS A 11 32.08 -28.62 19.93
N VAL A 12 32.66 -28.29 21.09
CA VAL A 12 32.20 -27.15 21.91
C VAL A 12 32.43 -25.82 21.18
N GLY A 13 33.59 -25.66 20.53
CA GLY A 13 33.89 -24.48 19.73
C GLY A 13 32.96 -24.32 18.52
N ALA A 14 32.67 -25.41 17.81
CA ALA A 14 31.73 -25.41 16.68
C ALA A 14 30.30 -25.10 17.13
N ALA A 15 29.85 -25.66 18.26
CA ALA A 15 28.53 -25.36 18.82
C ALA A 15 28.41 -23.90 19.25
N LEU A 16 29.44 -23.33 19.87
CA LEU A 16 29.50 -21.91 20.23
C LEU A 16 29.47 -21.01 18.99
N LEU A 17 30.23 -21.34 17.95
CA LEU A 17 30.21 -20.60 16.69
C LEU A 17 28.83 -20.65 16.03
N VAL A 18 28.15 -21.80 15.98
CA VAL A 18 26.79 -21.91 15.45
C VAL A 18 25.81 -21.08 16.29
N TRP A 19 25.96 -21.07 17.62
CA TRP A 19 25.10 -20.28 18.51
C TRP A 19 25.31 -18.77 18.31
N LEU A 20 26.57 -18.33 18.23
CA LEU A 20 26.96 -16.94 17.96
C LEU A 20 26.62 -16.47 16.54
N SER A 21 26.49 -17.40 15.59
CA SER A 21 26.14 -17.12 14.18
C SER A 21 24.65 -17.20 13.91
N SER A 22 23.81 -17.37 14.93
CA SER A 22 22.36 -17.37 14.75
C SER A 22 21.93 -15.99 14.27
N PRO A 23 21.40 -15.84 13.04
CA PRO A 23 20.97 -14.55 12.56
C PRO A 23 19.84 -14.06 13.47
N THR A 24 19.99 -12.86 14.01
CA THR A 24 18.88 -12.15 14.66
C THR A 24 17.83 -11.88 13.59
N GLY A 25 16.63 -12.46 13.76
CA GLY A 25 15.51 -12.17 12.87
C GLY A 25 15.17 -10.68 12.98
N VAL A 26 15.32 -9.94 11.88
CA VAL A 26 14.89 -8.55 11.79
C VAL A 26 13.48 -8.54 11.20
N THR A 27 12.54 -7.90 11.89
CA THR A 27 11.21 -7.63 11.37
C THR A 27 11.21 -6.25 10.73
N ALA A 28 11.03 -6.17 9.41
CA ALA A 28 10.72 -4.93 8.73
C ALA A 28 9.19 -4.74 8.70
N GLY A 29 8.72 -3.54 9.02
CA GLY A 29 7.31 -3.14 8.96
C GLY A 29 7.11 -1.96 8.01
N ASP A 30 5.85 -1.63 7.72
CA ASP A 30 5.50 -0.53 6.82
C ASP A 30 5.95 0.82 7.40
N ILE A 31 6.29 1.78 6.53
CA ILE A 31 6.53 3.16 6.95
C ILE A 31 5.17 3.82 7.17
N VAL A 32 4.74 3.79 8.43
CA VAL A 32 3.47 4.38 8.88
C VAL A 32 3.72 5.81 9.35
N HIS A 33 2.99 6.75 8.78
CA HIS A 33 2.95 8.14 9.23
C HIS A 33 1.52 8.46 9.67
N ASP A 34 1.31 8.60 10.97
CA ASP A 34 0.09 9.22 11.49
C ASP A 34 0.27 10.75 11.51
N ASP A 35 -0.84 11.45 11.36
CA ASP A 35 -0.91 12.90 11.46
C ASP A 35 -2.07 13.29 12.39
N ASP A 36 -1.75 13.97 13.48
CA ASP A 36 -2.73 14.46 14.45
C ASP A 36 -3.65 15.55 13.88
N SER A 37 -3.26 16.18 12.77
CA SER A 37 -3.99 17.32 12.20
C SER A 37 -5.12 16.93 11.25
N ALA A 38 -5.09 15.74 10.66
CA ALA A 38 -6.20 15.28 9.84
C ALA A 38 -7.36 14.80 10.73
N PRO A 39 -8.64 14.92 10.30
CA PRO A 39 -9.77 14.40 11.06
C PRO A 39 -9.69 12.87 11.21
N LYS A 40 -10.07 12.33 12.38
CA LYS A 40 -10.28 10.90 12.63
C LYS A 40 -11.75 10.67 12.89
N LYS A 41 -12.41 9.88 12.05
CA LYS A 41 -13.82 9.49 12.18
C LYS A 41 -13.97 8.03 11.74
N PRO A 42 -15.05 7.32 12.13
CA PRO A 42 -15.32 5.98 11.61
C PRO A 42 -15.24 5.98 10.07
N GLY A 43 -14.57 4.98 9.49
CA GLY A 43 -14.36 4.90 8.03
C GLY A 43 -13.23 5.78 7.47
N CYS A 44 -12.66 6.69 8.28
CA CYS A 44 -11.60 7.61 7.88
C CYS A 44 -10.59 7.87 9.01
N GLU A 45 -9.89 6.81 9.38
CA GLU A 45 -8.88 6.81 10.45
C GLU A 45 -7.64 5.98 10.11
N ASN A 46 -7.45 5.63 8.84
CA ASN A 46 -6.27 4.90 8.39
C ASN A 46 -5.02 5.78 8.55
N ASP A 47 -3.91 5.14 8.87
CA ASP A 47 -2.60 5.79 8.81
C ASP A 47 -2.14 5.98 7.35
N PHE A 48 -1.31 6.99 7.11
CA PHE A 48 -0.68 7.15 5.80
C PHE A 48 0.48 6.16 5.68
N VAL A 49 0.35 5.23 4.75
CA VAL A 49 1.40 4.25 4.44
C VAL A 49 2.01 4.55 3.08
N LEU A 50 3.34 4.49 2.99
CA LEU A 50 4.04 4.49 1.71
C LEU A 50 3.83 3.14 1.02
N VAL A 51 3.41 3.18 -0.23
CA VAL A 51 3.12 1.97 -1.01
C VAL A 51 3.95 1.92 -2.28
N LYS A 52 4.30 0.71 -2.69
CA LYS A 52 4.86 0.42 -4.01
C LYS A 52 3.78 -0.20 -4.88
N VAL A 53 3.58 0.37 -6.07
CA VAL A 53 2.62 -0.07 -7.06
C VAL A 53 3.40 -0.66 -8.22
N GLN A 54 3.44 -1.99 -8.27
CA GLN A 54 4.02 -2.72 -9.38
C GLN A 54 3.02 -2.78 -10.53
N THR A 55 3.50 -2.67 -11.76
CA THR A 55 2.65 -2.68 -12.96
C THR A 55 3.06 -3.78 -13.91
N TRP A 56 2.10 -4.24 -14.71
CA TRP A 56 2.32 -5.25 -15.74
C TRP A 56 1.62 -4.83 -17.02
N VAL A 57 2.34 -4.94 -18.14
CA VAL A 57 1.81 -4.73 -19.48
C VAL A 57 1.98 -6.02 -20.25
N ASN A 58 0.87 -6.60 -20.72
CA ASN A 58 0.86 -7.88 -21.44
C ASN A 58 1.55 -9.04 -20.68
N GLY A 59 1.43 -9.05 -19.35
CA GLY A 59 2.02 -10.07 -18.48
C GLY A 59 3.51 -9.89 -18.18
N VAL A 60 4.13 -8.84 -18.70
CA VAL A 60 5.52 -8.47 -18.41
C VAL A 60 5.52 -7.34 -17.39
N GLU A 61 6.34 -7.48 -16.34
CA GLU A 61 6.52 -6.42 -15.34
C GLU A 61 7.09 -5.16 -16.00
N ASP A 62 6.54 -4.01 -15.63
CA ASP A 62 6.91 -2.69 -16.15
C ASP A 62 7.27 -1.75 -14.99
N GLU A 63 7.25 -0.44 -15.19
CA GLU A 63 7.63 0.56 -14.18
C GLU A 63 6.90 0.38 -12.83
N GLU A 64 7.65 0.54 -11.75
CA GLU A 64 7.15 0.63 -10.38
C GLU A 64 6.90 2.08 -10.00
N PHE A 65 5.76 2.35 -9.37
CA PHE A 65 5.41 3.67 -8.85
C PHE A 65 5.35 3.68 -7.33
N VAL A 66 5.76 4.79 -6.73
CA VAL A 66 5.61 5.04 -5.29
C VAL A 66 4.36 5.87 -5.06
N GLY A 67 3.53 5.44 -4.12
CA GLY A 67 2.30 6.11 -3.72
C GLY A 67 2.20 6.29 -2.21
N VAL A 68 1.12 6.95 -1.80
CA VAL A 68 0.72 7.10 -0.39
C VAL A 68 -0.73 6.67 -0.25
N GLY A 69 -1.02 5.87 0.76
CA GLY A 69 -2.37 5.43 1.10
C GLY A 69 -3.29 6.58 1.50
N ALA A 70 -4.60 6.36 1.42
CA ALA A 70 -5.59 7.30 1.92
C ALA A 70 -5.92 7.06 3.39
N ARG A 71 -6.37 8.10 4.08
CA ARG A 71 -6.89 7.98 5.45
C ARG A 71 -8.24 7.28 5.52
N PHE A 72 -8.95 7.16 4.39
CA PHE A 72 -10.25 6.50 4.28
C PHE A 72 -10.19 5.19 3.50
N GLY A 73 -11.29 4.44 3.57
CA GLY A 73 -11.46 3.17 2.90
C GLY A 73 -10.79 2.02 3.66
N THR A 74 -10.59 0.89 3.00
CA THR A 74 -9.93 -0.26 3.62
C THR A 74 -8.45 0.00 3.83
N THR A 75 -7.91 -0.41 4.98
CA THR A 75 -6.48 -0.32 5.26
C THR A 75 -5.67 -1.12 4.24
N ILE A 76 -4.57 -0.53 3.76
CA ILE A 76 -3.62 -1.22 2.90
C ILE A 76 -2.73 -2.05 3.82
N VAL A 77 -2.71 -3.37 3.59
CA VAL A 77 -1.87 -4.30 4.35
C VAL A 77 -0.63 -4.68 3.56
N SER A 78 0.52 -4.73 4.23
CA SER A 78 1.78 -5.19 3.63
C SER A 78 1.64 -6.59 3.05
N LYS A 79 1.70 -6.69 1.71
CA LYS A 79 1.73 -7.95 0.97
C LYS A 79 2.78 -7.91 -0.12
N GLU A 80 4.00 -7.46 0.22
CA GLU A 80 5.09 -7.23 -0.75
C GLU A 80 5.39 -8.39 -1.72
N LYS A 81 5.02 -9.64 -1.38
CA LYS A 81 5.26 -10.82 -2.23
C LYS A 81 3.99 -11.55 -2.70
N ASN A 82 2.79 -11.08 -2.34
CA ASN A 82 1.52 -11.77 -2.60
C ASN A 82 0.37 -10.80 -2.91
N ALA A 83 0.66 -9.63 -3.49
CA ALA A 83 -0.39 -8.73 -3.95
C ALA A 83 -1.10 -9.33 -5.18
N ASN A 84 -2.43 -9.26 -5.20
CA ASN A 84 -3.20 -9.69 -6.36
C ASN A 84 -3.05 -8.66 -7.49
N GLN A 85 -2.84 -9.15 -8.71
CA GLN A 85 -2.91 -8.31 -9.90
C GLN A 85 -4.37 -8.00 -10.20
N SER A 86 -4.70 -6.71 -10.18
CA SER A 86 -6.03 -6.21 -10.55
C SER A 86 -5.94 -5.45 -11.86
N ARG A 87 -6.97 -5.58 -12.70
CA ARG A 87 -7.07 -4.83 -13.94
C ARG A 87 -7.18 -3.33 -13.64
N LEU A 88 -6.39 -2.53 -14.34
CA LEU A 88 -6.43 -1.07 -14.25
C LEU A 88 -7.30 -0.50 -15.38
N SER A 89 -8.26 0.35 -15.03
CA SER A 89 -9.18 1.00 -15.97
C SER A 89 -9.10 2.52 -15.85
N LEU A 90 -8.98 3.23 -16.96
CA LEU A 90 -9.09 4.69 -16.95
C LEU A 90 -10.54 5.14 -16.71
N SER A 91 -10.73 6.12 -15.83
CA SER A 91 -12.03 6.73 -15.57
C SER A 91 -12.51 7.62 -16.73
N ASP A 92 -13.83 7.73 -16.87
CA ASP A 92 -14.50 8.67 -17.77
C ASP A 92 -15.75 9.22 -17.06
N PRO A 93 -15.77 10.49 -16.61
CA PRO A 93 -14.73 11.52 -16.81
C PRO A 93 -13.41 11.22 -16.09
N ARG A 94 -12.28 11.73 -16.61
CA ARG A 94 -10.93 11.43 -16.08
C ARG A 94 -10.74 11.82 -14.62
N ASP A 95 -11.44 12.84 -14.15
CA ASP A 95 -11.37 13.31 -12.78
C ASP A 95 -12.34 12.58 -11.84
N CYS A 96 -13.24 11.73 -12.34
CA CYS A 96 -14.25 11.02 -11.56
C CYS A 96 -15.05 11.93 -10.61
N CYS A 97 -15.25 13.20 -10.98
CA CYS A 97 -16.04 14.15 -10.19
C CYS A 97 -17.55 14.08 -10.48
N GLY A 98 -17.99 13.00 -11.12
CA GLY A 98 -19.37 12.71 -11.45
C GLY A 98 -19.54 11.23 -11.83
N PRO A 99 -20.78 10.79 -12.11
CA PRO A 99 -21.07 9.40 -12.44
C PRO A 99 -20.23 8.90 -13.61
N ALA A 100 -19.61 7.73 -13.43
CA ALA A 100 -18.86 7.09 -14.50
C ALA A 100 -19.78 6.65 -15.64
N LYS A 101 -19.33 6.80 -16.88
CA LYS A 101 -20.12 6.38 -18.06
C LYS A 101 -20.29 4.87 -18.20
N LYS A 102 -19.45 4.09 -17.51
CA LYS A 102 -19.46 2.63 -17.52
C LYS A 102 -19.22 2.09 -16.11
N LYS A 103 -19.64 0.84 -15.90
CA LYS A 103 -19.31 0.09 -14.69
C LYS A 103 -17.91 -0.53 -14.80
N PHE A 104 -17.24 -0.70 -13.67
CA PHE A 104 -15.85 -1.18 -13.60
C PHE A 104 -15.71 -2.63 -13.14
N ALA A 105 -16.80 -3.29 -12.72
CA ALA A 105 -16.84 -4.73 -12.44
C ALA A 105 -15.69 -5.27 -11.54
N GLY A 106 -15.23 -4.46 -10.57
CA GLY A 106 -14.14 -4.80 -9.66
C GLY A 106 -12.75 -4.37 -10.13
N ASP A 107 -12.61 -3.68 -11.26
CA ASP A 107 -11.34 -3.07 -11.68
C ASP A 107 -10.88 -2.02 -10.67
N VAL A 108 -9.56 -1.81 -10.60
CA VAL A 108 -8.97 -0.60 -10.01
C VAL A 108 -9.10 0.50 -11.04
N ILE A 109 -9.61 1.67 -10.65
CA ILE A 109 -9.76 2.78 -11.59
C ILE A 109 -8.68 3.83 -11.40
N MET A 110 -8.17 4.34 -12.51
CA MET A 110 -7.18 5.40 -12.55
C MET A 110 -7.87 6.75 -12.77
N VAL A 111 -7.61 7.72 -11.89
CA VAL A 111 -8.31 9.00 -11.82
C VAL A 111 -7.32 10.16 -11.69
N ASP A 112 -7.56 11.27 -12.39
CA ASP A 112 -6.74 12.47 -12.26
C ASP A 112 -7.08 13.27 -10.99
N ARG A 113 -6.06 13.78 -10.31
CA ARG A 113 -6.22 14.77 -9.24
C ARG A 113 -6.79 16.09 -9.77
N GLY A 114 -7.71 16.69 -9.01
CA GLY A 114 -8.30 18.02 -9.26
C GLY A 114 -9.83 18.03 -9.26
N ASN A 115 -10.42 19.22 -9.44
CA ASN A 115 -11.85 19.51 -9.62
C ASN A 115 -12.82 19.18 -8.46
N CYS A 116 -12.57 18.12 -7.70
CA CYS A 116 -13.35 17.72 -6.53
C CYS A 116 -12.46 17.00 -5.50
N LYS A 117 -13.05 16.73 -4.33
CA LYS A 117 -12.37 16.07 -3.21
C LYS A 117 -12.04 14.61 -3.51
N PHE A 118 -11.06 14.05 -2.81
CA PHE A 118 -10.66 12.65 -3.01
C PHE A 118 -11.74 11.65 -2.60
N THR A 119 -12.44 11.92 -1.51
CA THR A 119 -13.61 11.15 -1.05
C THR A 119 -14.71 11.15 -2.10
N THR A 120 -15.00 12.29 -2.72
CA THR A 120 -15.96 12.37 -3.84
C THR A 120 -15.59 11.45 -5.01
N LYS A 121 -14.31 11.42 -5.40
CA LYS A 121 -13.82 10.52 -6.45
C LYS A 121 -14.00 9.06 -6.07
N ALA A 122 -13.65 8.71 -4.83
CA ALA A 122 -13.81 7.35 -4.30
C ALA A 122 -15.27 6.90 -4.30
N ASN A 123 -16.20 7.76 -3.89
CA ASN A 123 -17.62 7.43 -3.83
C ASN A 123 -18.22 7.21 -5.22
N PHE A 124 -17.87 8.03 -6.22
CA PHE A 124 -18.31 7.79 -7.60
C PHE A 124 -17.69 6.53 -8.20
N ALA A 125 -16.43 6.23 -7.88
CA ALA A 125 -15.76 5.01 -8.31
C ALA A 125 -16.42 3.76 -7.73
N GLU A 126 -16.66 3.75 -6.42
CA GLU A 126 -17.32 2.66 -5.71
C GLU A 126 -18.74 2.44 -6.23
N ALA A 127 -19.52 3.52 -6.41
CA ALA A 127 -20.85 3.44 -7.00
C ALA A 127 -20.86 2.88 -8.44
N ALA A 128 -19.76 3.06 -9.18
CA ALA A 128 -19.55 2.46 -10.49
C ALA A 128 -19.02 1.00 -10.44
N GLY A 129 -18.84 0.45 -9.23
CA GLY A 129 -18.37 -0.91 -8.99
C GLY A 129 -16.87 -1.09 -9.14
N ALA A 130 -16.07 -0.05 -8.92
CA ALA A 130 -14.61 -0.18 -8.81
C ALA A 130 -14.24 -0.86 -7.48
N SER A 131 -13.11 -1.57 -7.45
CA SER A 131 -12.58 -2.16 -6.21
C SER A 131 -11.61 -1.23 -5.45
N ALA A 132 -10.96 -0.32 -6.16
CA ALA A 132 -10.09 0.71 -5.60
C ALA A 132 -9.92 1.87 -6.59
N VAL A 133 -9.36 2.98 -6.09
CA VAL A 133 -9.01 4.16 -6.90
C VAL A 133 -7.51 4.43 -6.79
N LEU A 134 -6.86 4.57 -7.94
CA LEU A 134 -5.50 5.06 -8.08
C LEU A 134 -5.55 6.50 -8.59
N ILE A 135 -5.17 7.46 -7.73
CA ILE A 135 -5.21 8.88 -8.09
C ILE A 135 -3.85 9.32 -8.63
N ILE A 136 -3.82 9.73 -9.90
CA ILE A 136 -2.63 10.31 -10.53
C ILE A 136 -2.41 11.70 -9.95
N ASN A 137 -1.34 11.84 -9.18
CA ASN A 137 -0.88 13.15 -8.77
C ASN A 137 -0.20 13.86 -9.94
N ASN A 138 -0.82 14.94 -10.42
CA ASN A 138 -0.32 15.79 -11.50
C ASN A 138 0.31 17.09 -10.98
N GLN A 139 0.56 17.20 -9.67
CA GLN A 139 1.22 18.35 -9.04
C GLN A 139 2.52 17.92 -8.36
N ARG A 140 3.42 18.88 -8.13
CA ARG A 140 4.72 18.60 -7.47
C ARG A 140 4.57 18.12 -6.04
N GLU A 141 3.57 18.65 -5.34
CA GLU A 141 3.31 18.33 -3.95
C GLU A 141 2.45 17.08 -3.84
N LEU A 142 2.87 16.16 -2.97
CA LEU A 142 2.06 15.03 -2.57
C LEU A 142 1.12 15.49 -1.47
N TYR A 143 -0.18 15.52 -1.78
CA TYR A 143 -1.22 15.98 -0.86
C TYR A 143 -1.90 14.78 -0.20
N LYS A 144 -2.08 14.85 1.13
CA LYS A 144 -2.69 13.77 1.92
C LYS A 144 -4.15 13.59 1.54
N MET A 145 -4.55 12.35 1.24
CA MET A 145 -5.94 12.01 0.92
C MET A 145 -6.71 11.81 2.24
N VAL A 146 -7.37 12.88 2.69
CA VAL A 146 -8.12 12.96 3.96
C VAL A 146 -9.61 13.14 3.71
N CYS A 147 -10.41 12.93 4.76
CA CYS A 147 -11.81 13.35 4.79
C CYS A 147 -11.94 14.73 5.42
N GLU A 148 -12.99 15.45 5.04
CA GLU A 148 -13.35 16.69 5.71
C GLU A 148 -14.13 16.43 7.02
N PRO A 149 -14.08 17.36 7.98
CA PRO A 149 -14.76 17.21 9.28
C PRO A 149 -16.28 17.07 9.17
N ASP A 150 -16.89 17.70 8.18
CA ASP A 150 -18.34 17.75 7.95
C ASP A 150 -18.83 16.68 6.97
N GLU A 151 -17.93 15.86 6.41
CA GLU A 151 -18.30 14.77 5.53
C GLU A 151 -18.90 13.61 6.32
N THR A 152 -20.03 13.09 5.85
CA THR A 152 -20.56 11.79 6.27
C THR A 152 -20.06 10.71 5.31
N ASP A 153 -19.97 9.48 5.79
CA ASP A 153 -19.74 8.30 4.94
C ASP A 153 -20.91 8.07 3.97
#